data_AF-A0A7K0KH68-F1
#
_entry.id   AF-A0A7K0KH68-F1
#
_cell.length_a   1.000
_cell.length_b   1.000
_cell.length_c   1.000
_cell.angle_alpha   90.00
_cell.angle_beta   90.00
_cell.angle_gamma   90.00
#
_symmetry.space_group_name_H-M   'P 1'
#
loop_
_entity.id
_entity.type
_entity.pdbx_description
1 polymer ?
#
loop_
_entity_poly.entity_id
_entity_poly.type
_entity_poly.pdbx_seq_one_letter_code
_entity_poly.pdbx_strand_id
1 'polypeptide(L)'
;MGSISLTLTSCGADKQRYHFSTAQEGINCYREFYKEMRNASDDKMTAIAKDIATWQELEDSVMVVILRDTAAARNPHLFSNETVHNLHASVRDEFLNRAIARPRNLQDVLILKTEANRLTRELKIKEAMKTVTPFFLSLDSVSIYHEDSRQLTDRYQRYLFAVEKRGIHNKEQFLSFLREEDRLYRSFVTHISEMDGKSVTDITKSTEHIYARVSREKAGGTISSNELFLFLTMRTNRRLLACAQGCLMDIKASKVKTADQRQAYLWMVIQPFSVINDFGMAVLTEEQKIVFVQIAKDASSMLPRLASSSKQEREHVEALPGLIVKIYISSL
;
A
#
# COMPACT_ATOMS: atom_id res chain seq x y z
N MET A 1 19.37 -24.85 -3.50
CA MET A 1 20.33 -23.78 -3.82
C MET A 1 20.05 -22.63 -2.88
N GLY A 2 21.00 -22.33 -1.99
CA GLY A 2 20.82 -21.40 -0.88
C GLY A 2 20.62 -19.96 -1.37
N SER A 3 19.65 -19.26 -0.77
CA SER A 3 19.48 -17.83 -0.97
C SER A 3 20.66 -17.09 -0.34
N ILE A 4 21.46 -16.43 -1.17
CA ILE A 4 22.54 -15.54 -0.73
C ILE A 4 21.87 -14.19 -0.45
N SER A 5 21.61 -13.89 0.83
CA SER A 5 21.15 -12.56 1.24
C SER A 5 22.35 -11.63 1.33
N LEU A 6 22.26 -10.43 0.75
CA LEU A 6 23.32 -9.41 0.84
C LEU A 6 23.55 -9.05 2.31
N THR A 7 24.68 -9.49 2.87
CA THR A 7 25.06 -9.25 4.26
C THR A 7 26.33 -8.43 4.28
N LEU A 8 26.17 -7.11 4.22
CA LEU A 8 27.27 -6.19 4.50
C LEU A 8 27.75 -6.39 5.94
N THR A 9 28.93 -6.95 6.10
CA THR A 9 29.69 -6.92 7.35
C THR A 9 30.32 -5.53 7.47
N SER A 10 29.88 -4.78 8.47
CA SER A 10 30.48 -3.50 8.84
C SER A 10 31.98 -3.67 9.12
N CYS A 11 32.81 -2.82 8.51
CA CYS A 11 34.21 -2.66 8.91
C CYS A 11 34.28 -1.97 10.28
N GLY A 12 34.14 -2.74 11.36
CA GLY A 12 34.31 -2.28 12.73
C GLY A 12 33.58 -3.19 13.71
N ALA A 13 34.35 -3.95 14.50
CA ALA A 13 33.89 -5.09 15.30
C ALA A 13 32.91 -4.79 16.45
N ASP A 14 32.32 -3.59 16.56
CA ASP A 14 31.44 -3.26 17.70
C ASP A 14 30.47 -2.07 17.47
N LYS A 15 30.09 -1.76 16.22
CA LYS A 15 29.15 -0.66 15.93
C LYS A 15 27.88 -1.19 15.25
N GLN A 16 26.74 -0.57 15.56
CA GLN A 16 25.48 -0.76 14.81
C GLN A 16 25.74 -0.77 13.31
N ARG A 17 25.04 -1.66 12.57
CA ARG A 17 25.34 -2.11 11.19
C ARG A 17 25.76 -1.01 10.18
N TYR A 18 25.30 0.23 10.35
CA TYR A 18 25.64 1.37 9.49
C TYR A 18 25.92 2.65 10.29
N HIS A 19 27.05 2.70 11.00
CA HIS A 19 27.52 3.92 11.67
C HIS A 19 28.81 4.43 11.02
N PHE A 20 28.69 5.47 10.18
CA PHE A 20 29.84 6.03 9.45
C PHE A 20 30.41 7.27 10.14
N SER A 21 31.73 7.29 10.26
CA SER A 21 32.48 8.40 10.82
C SER A 21 32.67 9.51 9.79
N THR A 22 32.67 9.17 8.49
CA THR A 22 32.80 10.13 7.37
C THR A 22 31.89 9.77 6.20
N ALA A 23 31.55 10.74 5.35
CA ALA A 23 30.80 10.52 4.13
C ALA A 23 31.51 9.54 3.17
N GLN A 24 32.85 9.56 3.14
CA GLN A 24 33.63 8.65 2.29
C GLN A 24 33.49 7.17 2.73
N GLU A 25 33.44 6.90 4.04
CA GLU A 25 33.16 5.56 4.57
C GLU A 25 31.77 5.07 4.12
N GLY A 26 30.76 5.93 4.24
CA GLY A 26 29.41 5.63 3.79
C GLY A 26 29.33 5.34 2.28
N ILE A 27 29.94 6.19 1.45
CA ILE A 27 29.99 6.00 -0.01
C ILE A 27 30.71 4.70 -0.38
N ASN A 28 31.81 4.37 0.29
CA ASN A 28 32.53 3.11 0.04
C ASN A 28 31.67 1.89 0.38
N CYS A 29 30.96 1.93 1.51
CA CYS A 29 30.01 0.87 1.88
C CYS A 29 28.88 0.72 0.84
N TYR A 30 28.36 1.85 0.34
CA TYR A 30 27.37 1.87 -0.74
C TYR A 30 27.91 1.29 -2.06
N ARG A 31 29.17 1.57 -2.41
CA ARG A 31 29.81 0.97 -3.60
C ARG A 31 29.99 -0.54 -3.45
N GLU A 32 30.41 -1.01 -2.27
CA GLU A 32 30.51 -2.45 -2.01
C GLU A 32 29.13 -3.12 -2.06
N PHE A 33 28.08 -2.49 -1.53
CA PHE A 33 26.70 -2.97 -1.68
C PHE A 33 26.33 -3.16 -3.16
N TYR A 34 26.57 -2.14 -3.98
CA TYR A 34 26.26 -2.19 -5.41
C TYR A 34 27.06 -3.31 -6.11
N LYS A 35 28.34 -3.48 -5.77
CA LYS A 35 29.20 -4.54 -6.31
C LYS A 35 28.71 -5.93 -5.91
N GLU A 36 28.35 -6.14 -4.65
CA GLU A 36 27.77 -7.41 -4.20
C GLU A 36 26.44 -7.70 -4.90
N MET A 37 25.58 -6.68 -5.04
CA MET A 37 24.29 -6.83 -5.70
C MET A 37 24.41 -7.23 -7.17
N ARG A 38 25.39 -6.66 -7.91
CA ARG A 38 25.65 -7.07 -9.31
C ARG A 38 26.08 -8.54 -9.44
N ASN A 39 26.64 -9.11 -8.39
CA ASN A 39 27.06 -10.51 -8.36
C ASN A 39 25.94 -11.43 -7.83
N ALA A 40 24.87 -10.87 -7.24
CA ALA A 40 23.73 -11.62 -6.75
C ALA A 40 22.80 -12.02 -7.91
N SER A 41 22.48 -13.31 -8.01
CA SER A 41 21.66 -13.86 -9.09
C SER A 41 20.25 -14.27 -8.66
N ASP A 42 19.85 -14.03 -7.39
CA ASP A 42 18.51 -14.41 -6.91
C ASP A 42 17.44 -13.47 -7.49
N ASP A 43 16.57 -14.05 -8.32
CA ASP A 43 15.46 -13.41 -9.01
C ASP A 43 14.15 -13.49 -8.21
N LYS A 44 14.14 -14.15 -7.05
CA LYS A 44 12.98 -14.25 -6.17
C LYS A 44 12.66 -12.90 -5.56
N MET A 45 11.37 -12.55 -5.56
CA MET A 45 10.93 -11.28 -5.02
C MET A 45 11.23 -11.14 -3.52
N THR A 46 11.25 -12.24 -2.77
CA THR A 46 11.65 -12.23 -1.35
C THR A 46 13.10 -11.81 -1.15
N ALA A 47 14.01 -12.24 -2.03
CA ALA A 47 15.42 -11.84 -1.98
C ALA A 47 15.57 -10.37 -2.39
N ILE A 48 14.95 -9.98 -3.53
CA ILE A 48 14.96 -8.60 -4.02
C ILE A 48 14.42 -7.63 -2.95
N ALA A 49 13.29 -7.95 -2.31
CA ALA A 49 12.68 -7.08 -1.31
C ALA A 49 13.54 -6.94 -0.03
N LYS A 50 14.21 -8.02 0.40
CA LYS A 50 15.16 -7.97 1.52
C LYS A 50 16.40 -7.14 1.19
N ASP A 51 16.89 -7.26 -0.04
CA ASP A 51 18.02 -6.48 -0.52
C ASP A 51 17.63 -5.00 -0.60
N ILE A 52 16.41 -4.66 -1.07
CA ILE A 52 15.87 -3.28 -1.04
C ILE A 52 15.78 -2.77 0.41
N ALA A 53 15.22 -3.56 1.33
CA ALA A 53 15.14 -3.18 2.73
C ALA A 53 16.54 -2.94 3.34
N THR A 54 17.53 -3.73 2.97
CA THR A 54 18.92 -3.55 3.43
C THR A 54 19.55 -2.31 2.80
N TRP A 55 19.32 -2.10 1.51
CA TRP A 55 19.86 -0.98 0.76
C TRP A 55 19.36 0.35 1.29
N GLN A 56 18.06 0.51 1.49
CA GLN A 56 17.54 1.77 1.99
C GLN A 56 18.07 2.04 3.43
N GLU A 57 18.50 1.03 4.22
CA GLU A 57 18.98 1.19 5.62
C GLU A 57 20.37 1.80 5.57
N LEU A 58 21.15 1.32 4.62
CA LEU A 58 22.42 1.90 4.22
C LEU A 58 22.23 3.31 3.67
N GLU A 59 21.29 3.52 2.75
CA GLU A 59 21.01 4.83 2.14
C GLU A 59 20.70 5.89 3.21
N ASP A 60 19.75 5.63 4.11
CA ASP A 60 19.39 6.55 5.18
C ASP A 60 20.62 6.93 6.02
N SER A 61 21.46 5.95 6.35
CA SER A 61 22.67 6.14 7.15
C SER A 61 23.73 6.95 6.40
N VAL A 62 23.91 6.69 5.10
CA VAL A 62 24.83 7.43 4.22
C VAL A 62 24.36 8.87 4.05
N MET A 63 23.07 9.09 3.80
CA MET A 63 22.49 10.42 3.62
C MET A 63 22.62 11.28 4.89
N VAL A 64 22.38 10.71 6.07
CA VAL A 64 22.59 11.40 7.35
C VAL A 64 24.03 11.88 7.51
N VAL A 65 25.00 11.03 7.19
CA VAL A 65 26.42 11.34 7.35
C VAL A 65 26.91 12.35 6.30
N ILE A 66 26.42 12.27 5.06
CA ILE A 66 26.68 13.27 4.03
C ILE A 66 26.14 14.63 4.47
N LEU A 67 24.87 14.71 4.89
CA LEU A 67 24.27 15.95 5.36
C LEU A 67 25.05 16.55 6.54
N ARG A 68 25.48 15.72 7.49
CA ARG A 68 26.31 16.14 8.62
C ARG A 68 27.65 16.70 8.16
N ASP A 69 28.38 15.99 7.30
CA ASP A 69 29.72 16.41 6.84
C ASP A 69 29.66 17.66 5.95
N THR A 70 28.60 17.80 5.14
CA THR A 70 28.32 19.00 4.34
C THR A 70 27.94 20.19 5.24
N ALA A 71 27.04 20.02 6.20
CA ALA A 71 26.60 21.08 7.12
C ALA A 71 27.70 21.51 8.10
N ALA A 72 28.58 20.60 8.51
CA ALA A 72 29.71 20.88 9.41
C ALA A 72 30.88 21.62 8.73
N ALA A 73 30.75 22.02 7.46
CA ALA A 73 31.71 22.83 6.72
C ALA A 73 33.18 22.35 6.80
N ARG A 74 33.42 21.04 6.65
CA ARG A 74 34.79 20.51 6.42
C ARG A 74 35.18 20.46 4.95
N ASN A 75 34.24 20.41 4.00
CA ASN A 75 34.45 20.72 2.56
C ASN A 75 33.10 20.73 1.81
N PRO A 76 32.47 21.89 1.57
CA PRO A 76 31.17 22.01 0.88
C PRO A 76 31.15 21.46 -0.55
N HIS A 77 32.33 21.29 -1.16
CA HIS A 77 32.52 20.87 -2.54
C HIS A 77 33.07 19.45 -2.71
N LEU A 78 33.39 18.72 -1.63
CA LEU A 78 34.08 17.42 -1.78
C LEU A 78 33.15 16.28 -2.18
N PHE A 79 31.88 16.36 -1.78
CA PHE A 79 30.93 15.30 -2.03
C PHE A 79 29.90 15.83 -3.02
N SER A 80 30.12 15.55 -4.31
CA SER A 80 29.09 15.82 -5.29
C SER A 80 27.89 14.95 -4.95
N ASN A 81 26.75 15.57 -4.63
CA ASN A 81 25.45 14.88 -4.60
C ASN A 81 25.29 13.97 -5.83
N GLU A 82 25.90 14.34 -6.94
CA GLU A 82 26.02 13.55 -8.17
C GLU A 82 26.61 12.14 -7.97
N THR A 83 27.67 11.94 -7.18
CA THR A 83 28.25 10.60 -6.98
C THR A 83 27.26 9.65 -6.31
N VAL A 84 26.59 10.14 -5.26
CA VAL A 84 25.61 9.34 -4.51
C VAL A 84 24.32 9.18 -5.31
N HIS A 85 23.90 10.22 -6.01
CA HIS A 85 22.76 10.16 -6.93
C HIS A 85 22.97 9.13 -8.03
N ASN A 86 24.15 9.11 -8.67
CA ASN A 86 24.49 8.14 -9.71
C ASN A 86 24.56 6.70 -9.15
N LEU A 87 25.08 6.53 -7.93
CA LEU A 87 25.12 5.22 -7.28
C LEU A 87 23.73 4.73 -6.89
N HIS A 88 22.89 5.62 -6.34
CA HIS A 88 21.48 5.35 -6.06
C HIS A 88 20.73 4.94 -7.34
N ALA A 89 20.88 5.70 -8.42
CA ALA A 89 20.29 5.38 -9.73
C ALA A 89 20.78 4.01 -10.25
N SER A 90 22.09 3.75 -10.18
CA SER A 90 22.66 2.46 -10.59
C SER A 90 22.13 1.28 -9.78
N VAL A 91 21.93 1.48 -8.47
CA VAL A 91 21.35 0.44 -7.61
C VAL A 91 19.89 0.17 -7.96
N ARG A 92 19.11 1.23 -8.18
CA ARG A 92 17.72 1.13 -8.60
C ARG A 92 17.57 0.44 -9.96
N ASP A 93 18.42 0.75 -10.92
CA ASP A 93 18.43 0.11 -12.24
C ASP A 93 18.72 -1.39 -12.13
N GLU A 94 19.64 -1.79 -11.25
CA GLU A 94 19.92 -3.21 -11.01
C GLU A 94 18.74 -3.92 -10.32
N PHE A 95 18.06 -3.28 -9.36
CA PHE A 95 16.82 -3.82 -8.80
C PHE A 95 15.74 -3.97 -9.86
N LEU A 96 15.60 -3.01 -10.76
CA LEU A 96 14.68 -3.10 -11.89
C LEU A 96 15.04 -4.26 -12.81
N ASN A 97 16.31 -4.41 -13.18
CA ASN A 97 16.79 -5.51 -14.03
C ASN A 97 16.48 -6.88 -13.40
N ARG A 98 16.79 -7.05 -12.11
CA ARG A 98 16.46 -8.26 -11.35
C ARG A 98 14.96 -8.50 -11.26
N ALA A 99 14.18 -7.44 -11.05
CA ALA A 99 12.73 -7.52 -10.94
C ALA A 99 12.07 -7.91 -12.27
N ILE A 100 12.54 -7.40 -13.41
CA ILE A 100 11.94 -7.70 -14.73
C ILE A 100 12.50 -8.97 -15.39
N ALA A 101 13.53 -9.59 -14.81
CA ALA A 101 14.15 -10.82 -15.36
C ALA A 101 13.17 -11.99 -15.57
N ARG A 102 12.03 -11.99 -14.86
CA ARG A 102 10.92 -12.92 -15.09
C ARG A 102 9.56 -12.25 -14.89
N PRO A 103 8.47 -12.81 -15.46
CA PRO A 103 7.12 -12.34 -15.17
C PRO A 103 6.81 -12.35 -13.66
N ARG A 104 6.05 -11.35 -13.21
CA ARG A 104 5.64 -11.19 -11.81
C ARG A 104 4.16 -11.43 -11.64
N ASN A 105 3.77 -11.85 -10.44
CA ASN A 105 2.37 -12.03 -10.05
C ASN A 105 2.00 -11.11 -8.87
N LEU A 106 0.73 -11.12 -8.46
CA LEU A 106 0.26 -10.25 -7.37
C LEU A 106 0.81 -10.65 -5.99
N GLN A 107 1.25 -11.90 -5.81
CA GLN A 107 1.96 -12.30 -4.58
C GLN A 107 3.35 -11.68 -4.54
N ASP A 108 4.07 -11.61 -5.68
CA ASP A 108 5.35 -10.89 -5.77
C ASP A 108 5.15 -9.41 -5.38
N VAL A 109 4.11 -8.75 -5.89
CA VAL A 109 3.79 -7.35 -5.52
C VAL A 109 3.61 -7.22 -4.00
N LEU A 110 2.86 -8.13 -3.38
CA LEU A 110 2.59 -8.10 -1.95
C LEU A 110 3.85 -8.38 -1.12
N ILE A 111 4.69 -9.33 -1.54
CA ILE A 111 5.98 -9.63 -0.91
C ILE A 111 6.86 -8.38 -0.94
N LEU A 112 6.99 -7.73 -2.10
CA LEU A 112 7.78 -6.52 -2.25
C LEU A 112 7.31 -5.43 -1.27
N LYS A 113 6.02 -5.10 -1.31
CA LYS A 113 5.41 -4.07 -0.46
C LYS A 113 5.43 -4.38 1.03
N THR A 114 5.63 -5.64 1.42
CA THR A 114 5.68 -6.04 2.83
C THR A 114 7.12 -6.06 3.33
N GLU A 115 7.99 -6.76 2.63
CA GLU A 115 9.36 -7.05 3.07
C GLU A 115 10.29 -5.84 2.86
N ALA A 116 10.08 -5.05 1.80
CA ALA A 116 10.85 -3.83 1.55
C ALA A 116 10.39 -2.65 2.42
N ASN A 117 9.21 -2.74 3.05
CA ASN A 117 8.59 -1.62 3.74
C ASN A 117 9.11 -1.48 5.18
N ARG A 118 9.90 -0.42 5.40
CA ARG A 118 10.48 -0.04 6.69
C ARG A 118 9.47 0.41 7.72
N LEU A 119 8.39 1.06 7.27
CA LEU A 119 7.38 1.65 8.16
C LEU A 119 6.72 0.60 9.05
N THR A 120 6.74 -0.67 8.64
CA THR A 120 6.30 -1.80 9.45
C THR A 120 7.13 -2.01 10.72
N ARG A 121 8.38 -1.51 10.76
CA ARG A 121 9.31 -1.64 11.89
C ARG A 121 9.31 -0.40 12.79
N GLU A 122 8.83 0.74 12.30
CA GLU A 122 8.80 2.02 13.01
C GLU A 122 7.99 1.96 14.32
N LEU A 123 8.66 2.26 15.44
CA LEU A 123 8.05 2.22 16.77
C LEU A 123 6.87 3.19 16.90
N LYS A 124 7.01 4.40 16.35
CA LYS A 124 5.94 5.43 16.38
C LYS A 124 4.67 4.96 15.68
N ILE A 125 4.81 4.24 14.56
CA ILE A 125 3.65 3.70 13.81
C ILE A 125 3.02 2.56 14.62
N LYS A 126 3.83 1.65 15.17
CA LYS A 126 3.34 0.56 16.03
C LYS A 126 2.59 1.09 17.25
N GLU A 127 3.10 2.14 17.89
CA GLU A 127 2.45 2.79 19.04
C GLU A 127 1.15 3.47 18.65
N ALA A 128 1.13 4.22 17.55
CA ALA A 128 -0.09 4.84 17.04
C ALA A 128 -1.16 3.78 16.71
N MET A 129 -0.76 2.67 16.07
CA MET A 129 -1.65 1.55 15.76
C MET A 129 -2.33 0.96 16.99
N LYS A 130 -1.62 0.81 18.13
CA LYS A 130 -2.22 0.31 19.37
C LYS A 130 -3.43 1.11 19.83
N THR A 131 -3.47 2.43 19.53
CA THR A 131 -4.55 3.32 19.95
C THR A 131 -5.81 3.21 19.08
N VAL A 132 -5.67 2.82 17.81
CA VAL A 132 -6.77 2.81 16.84
C VAL A 132 -7.25 1.40 16.48
N THR A 133 -6.39 0.39 16.57
CA THR A 133 -6.70 -1.01 16.22
C THR A 133 -7.95 -1.54 16.94
N PRO A 134 -8.17 -1.30 18.25
CA PRO A 134 -9.38 -1.77 18.94
C PRO A 134 -10.68 -1.27 18.29
N PHE A 135 -10.69 -0.02 17.81
CA PHE A 135 -11.84 0.53 17.11
C PHE A 135 -12.12 -0.24 15.81
N PHE A 136 -11.11 -0.47 14.97
CA PHE A 136 -11.29 -1.18 13.69
C PHE A 136 -11.67 -2.64 13.87
N LEU A 137 -11.08 -3.34 14.86
CA LEU A 137 -11.49 -4.71 15.21
C LEU A 137 -12.95 -4.76 15.67
N SER A 138 -13.43 -3.72 16.38
CA SER A 138 -14.84 -3.65 16.78
C SER A 138 -15.80 -3.60 15.59
N LEU A 139 -15.37 -3.10 14.42
CA LEU A 139 -16.21 -2.99 13.23
C LEU A 139 -16.56 -4.37 12.64
N ASP A 140 -15.69 -5.36 12.82
CA ASP A 140 -15.91 -6.71 12.29
C ASP A 140 -17.07 -7.44 12.95
N SER A 141 -17.35 -7.13 14.22
CA SER A 141 -18.51 -7.65 14.95
C SER A 141 -19.85 -7.06 14.51
N VAL A 142 -19.84 -5.95 13.77
CA VAL A 142 -21.07 -5.31 13.30
C VAL A 142 -21.60 -6.07 12.08
N SER A 143 -22.83 -6.58 12.19
CA SER A 143 -23.50 -7.27 11.09
C SER A 143 -23.87 -6.32 9.96
N ILE A 144 -23.83 -6.81 8.73
CA ILE A 144 -24.27 -6.05 7.55
C ILE A 144 -25.80 -5.87 7.54
N TYR A 145 -26.29 -4.99 6.68
CA TYR A 145 -27.71 -4.92 6.34
C TYR A 145 -28.04 -6.02 5.31
N HIS A 146 -29.20 -6.66 5.48
CA HIS A 146 -29.70 -7.73 4.60
C HIS A 146 -30.84 -7.24 3.70
N GLU A 147 -30.72 -6.01 3.20
CA GLU A 147 -31.71 -5.33 2.36
C GLU A 147 -31.40 -5.56 0.87
N ASP A 148 -32.38 -5.32 -0.01
CA ASP A 148 -32.10 -5.34 -1.45
C ASP A 148 -31.23 -4.13 -1.88
N SER A 149 -30.62 -4.21 -3.07
CA SER A 149 -29.67 -3.19 -3.54
C SER A 149 -30.28 -1.78 -3.65
N ARG A 150 -31.58 -1.65 -3.94
CA ARG A 150 -32.25 -0.34 -4.02
C ARG A 150 -32.47 0.25 -2.64
N GLN A 151 -33.04 -0.55 -1.72
CA GLN A 151 -33.26 -0.13 -0.34
C GLN A 151 -31.96 0.28 0.36
N LEU A 152 -30.91 -0.51 0.14
CA LEU A 152 -29.60 -0.24 0.71
C LEU A 152 -28.96 1.04 0.15
N THR A 153 -29.07 1.27 -1.16
CA THR A 153 -28.55 2.49 -1.80
C THR A 153 -29.26 3.74 -1.25
N ASP A 154 -30.59 3.70 -1.15
CA ASP A 154 -31.40 4.79 -0.58
C ASP A 154 -31.06 5.04 0.90
N ARG A 155 -30.92 3.98 1.71
CA ARG A 155 -30.46 4.08 3.10
C ARG A 155 -29.11 4.78 3.20
N TYR A 156 -28.15 4.35 2.37
CA TYR A 156 -26.80 4.91 2.39
C TYR A 156 -26.83 6.41 2.04
N GLN A 157 -27.53 6.77 0.97
CA GLN A 157 -27.68 8.17 0.56
C GLN A 157 -28.35 9.03 1.64
N ARG A 158 -29.48 8.58 2.21
CA ARG A 158 -30.18 9.29 3.29
C ARG A 158 -29.29 9.48 4.52
N TYR A 159 -28.53 8.45 4.88
CA TYR A 159 -27.59 8.54 5.99
C TYR A 159 -26.51 9.60 5.74
N LEU A 160 -25.84 9.56 4.58
CA LEU A 160 -24.81 10.54 4.23
C LEU A 160 -25.35 11.96 4.20
N PHE A 161 -26.52 12.18 3.59
CA PHE A 161 -27.18 13.48 3.56
C PHE A 161 -27.48 14.02 4.97
N ALA A 162 -27.96 13.16 5.88
CA ALA A 162 -28.21 13.54 7.27
C ALA A 162 -26.91 13.93 8.00
N VAL A 163 -25.81 13.21 7.77
CA VAL A 163 -24.49 13.52 8.35
C VAL A 163 -23.93 14.83 7.79
N GLU A 164 -24.05 15.06 6.47
CA GLU A 164 -23.65 16.32 5.85
C GLU A 164 -24.35 17.50 6.50
N LYS A 165 -25.69 17.44 6.61
CA LYS A 165 -26.51 18.50 7.22
C LYS A 165 -26.16 18.73 8.69
N ARG A 166 -25.94 17.68 9.47
CA ARG A 166 -25.69 17.77 10.91
C ARG A 166 -24.30 18.29 11.26
N GLY A 167 -23.27 17.91 10.51
CA GLY A 167 -21.89 18.14 10.96
C GLY A 167 -21.30 16.96 11.73
N ILE A 168 -19.96 16.95 11.79
CA ILE A 168 -19.17 16.10 12.68
C ILE A 168 -18.27 17.03 13.50
N HIS A 169 -18.64 17.23 14.76
CA HIS A 169 -18.09 18.29 15.61
C HIS A 169 -17.13 17.78 16.68
N ASN A 170 -17.00 16.46 16.83
CA ASN A 170 -16.07 15.85 17.78
C ASN A 170 -15.68 14.43 17.35
N LYS A 171 -14.70 13.87 18.05
CA LYS A 171 -14.15 12.54 17.80
C LYS A 171 -15.18 11.43 17.94
N GLU A 172 -16.05 11.51 18.94
CA GLU A 172 -17.09 10.49 19.15
C GLU A 172 -18.05 10.43 17.95
N GLN A 173 -18.51 11.58 17.46
CA GLN A 173 -19.33 11.68 16.26
C GLN A 173 -18.60 11.17 15.02
N PHE A 174 -17.30 11.44 14.90
CA PHE A 174 -16.48 10.93 13.80
C PHE A 174 -16.37 9.40 13.83
N LEU A 175 -16.10 8.80 15.00
CA LEU A 175 -16.01 7.35 15.16
C LEU A 175 -17.36 6.67 14.95
N SER A 176 -18.46 7.28 15.42
CA SER A 176 -19.82 6.82 15.15
C SER A 176 -20.11 6.84 13.66
N PHE A 177 -19.73 7.92 12.97
CA PHE A 177 -19.86 8.04 11.52
C PHE A 177 -19.08 6.94 10.79
N LEU A 178 -17.80 6.76 11.11
CA LEU A 178 -16.94 5.73 10.53
C LEU A 178 -17.55 4.33 10.70
N ARG A 179 -18.09 4.02 11.89
CA ARG A 179 -18.68 2.71 12.18
C ARG A 179 -19.89 2.41 11.31
N GLU A 180 -20.83 3.35 11.22
CA GLU A 180 -22.04 3.14 10.42
C GLU A 180 -21.73 3.17 8.91
N GLU A 181 -20.78 4.01 8.49
CA GLU A 181 -20.34 4.06 7.09
C GLU A 181 -19.61 2.79 6.66
N ASP A 182 -18.78 2.18 7.53
CA ASP A 182 -18.17 0.86 7.28
C ASP A 182 -19.24 -0.21 7.09
N ARG A 183 -20.27 -0.22 7.95
CA ARG A 183 -21.39 -1.16 7.85
C ARG A 183 -22.15 -0.99 6.53
N LEU A 184 -22.51 0.24 6.18
CA LEU A 184 -23.20 0.55 4.92
C LEU A 184 -22.35 0.16 3.72
N TYR A 185 -21.04 0.44 3.73
CA TYR A 185 -20.14 0.07 2.65
C TYR A 185 -19.98 -1.44 2.50
N ARG A 186 -19.77 -2.18 3.59
CA ARG A 186 -19.67 -3.65 3.55
C ARG A 186 -20.95 -4.29 3.04
N SER A 187 -22.10 -3.75 3.44
CA SER A 187 -23.41 -4.16 2.90
C SER A 187 -23.48 -3.85 1.40
N PHE A 188 -23.05 -2.66 0.98
CA PHE A 188 -23.10 -2.25 -0.42
C PHE A 188 -22.25 -3.17 -1.31
N VAL A 189 -21.07 -3.56 -0.82
CA VAL A 189 -20.15 -4.46 -1.53
C VAL A 189 -20.78 -5.82 -1.88
N THR A 190 -21.76 -6.31 -1.11
CA THR A 190 -22.43 -7.59 -1.41
C THR A 190 -23.35 -7.52 -2.64
N HIS A 191 -23.66 -6.33 -3.12
CA HIS A 191 -24.56 -6.07 -4.24
C HIS A 191 -23.86 -5.47 -5.47
N ILE A 192 -22.52 -5.42 -5.53
CA ILE A 192 -21.78 -4.78 -6.65
C ILE A 192 -22.25 -5.31 -8.01
N SER A 193 -22.47 -6.63 -8.14
CA SER A 193 -22.96 -7.23 -9.39
C SER A 193 -24.33 -6.72 -9.86
N GLU A 194 -25.16 -6.17 -8.97
CA GLU A 194 -26.48 -5.60 -9.26
C GLU A 194 -26.44 -4.09 -9.56
N MET A 195 -25.27 -3.46 -9.46
CA MET A 195 -25.10 -2.01 -9.60
C MET A 195 -24.74 -1.57 -11.03
N ASP A 196 -24.69 -2.49 -11.99
CA ASP A 196 -24.41 -2.15 -13.38
C ASP A 196 -25.46 -1.17 -13.94
N GLY A 197 -24.99 -0.12 -14.61
CA GLY A 197 -25.82 0.99 -15.09
C GLY A 197 -26.50 1.84 -14.00
N LYS A 198 -26.29 1.57 -12.70
CA LYS A 198 -26.83 2.38 -11.61
C LYS A 198 -25.79 3.40 -11.15
N SER A 199 -26.20 4.67 -11.07
CA SER A 199 -25.34 5.71 -10.53
C SER A 199 -25.18 5.56 -9.01
N VAL A 200 -23.92 5.57 -8.56
CA VAL A 200 -23.53 5.68 -7.15
C VAL A 200 -22.81 7.01 -6.88
N THR A 201 -22.88 7.94 -7.82
CA THR A 201 -22.15 9.22 -7.77
C THR A 201 -22.49 10.03 -6.53
N ASP A 202 -23.75 10.02 -6.09
CA ASP A 202 -24.16 10.77 -4.90
C ASP A 202 -23.55 10.21 -3.61
N ILE A 203 -23.41 8.89 -3.52
CA ILE A 203 -22.70 8.24 -2.40
C ILE A 203 -21.24 8.70 -2.41
N THR A 204 -20.57 8.59 -3.56
CA THR A 204 -19.16 8.99 -3.70
C THR A 204 -18.95 10.46 -3.33
N LYS A 205 -19.72 11.38 -3.94
CA LYS A 205 -19.61 12.83 -3.69
C LYS A 205 -19.91 13.20 -2.24
N SER A 206 -20.98 12.66 -1.66
CA SER A 206 -21.34 12.97 -0.27
C SER A 206 -20.27 12.45 0.70
N THR A 207 -19.75 11.26 0.43
CA THR A 207 -18.65 10.69 1.21
C THR A 207 -17.40 11.58 1.13
N GLU A 208 -17.00 12.00 -0.08
CA GLU A 208 -15.88 12.90 -0.30
C GLU A 208 -16.05 14.25 0.41
N HIS A 209 -17.23 14.87 0.30
CA HIS A 209 -17.55 16.12 0.97
C HIS A 209 -17.47 16.02 2.50
N ILE A 210 -18.04 14.96 3.09
CA ILE A 210 -17.97 14.74 4.55
C ILE A 210 -16.51 14.63 4.99
N TYR A 211 -15.69 13.80 4.33
CA TYR A 211 -14.30 13.61 4.72
C TYR A 211 -13.44 14.85 4.43
N ALA A 212 -13.70 15.60 3.36
CA ALA A 212 -13.05 16.87 3.12
C ALA A 212 -13.36 17.88 4.23
N ARG A 213 -14.62 17.95 4.70
CA ARG A 213 -15.00 18.80 5.83
C ARG A 213 -14.33 18.35 7.12
N VAL A 214 -14.38 17.06 7.45
CA VAL A 214 -13.72 16.50 8.64
C VAL A 214 -12.21 16.78 8.62
N SER A 215 -11.57 16.72 7.45
CA SER A 215 -10.14 17.00 7.31
C SER A 215 -9.80 18.47 7.55
N ARG A 216 -10.66 19.39 7.12
CA ARG A 216 -10.50 20.83 7.38
C ARG A 216 -10.76 21.18 8.84
N GLU A 217 -11.84 20.65 9.42
CA GLU A 217 -12.32 21.00 10.77
C GLU A 217 -11.70 20.13 11.88
N LYS A 218 -11.00 19.04 11.51
CA LYS A 218 -10.40 18.06 12.43
C LYS A 218 -11.39 17.53 13.47
N ALA A 219 -12.62 17.26 13.02
CA ALA A 219 -13.76 16.92 13.88
C ALA A 219 -13.90 17.92 15.05
N GLY A 220 -14.07 19.20 14.74
CA GLY A 220 -14.15 20.28 15.73
C GLY A 220 -12.89 20.47 16.57
N GLY A 221 -11.71 20.19 15.99
CA GLY A 221 -10.42 20.31 16.68
C GLY A 221 -10.10 19.20 17.69
N THR A 222 -10.95 18.19 17.82
CA THR A 222 -10.80 17.12 18.82
C THR A 222 -9.90 15.97 18.38
N ILE A 223 -9.53 15.92 17.10
CA ILE A 223 -8.63 14.90 16.53
C ILE A 223 -7.37 15.59 15.99
N SER A 224 -6.20 15.02 16.26
CA SER A 224 -4.96 15.52 15.66
C SER A 224 -4.87 15.17 14.16
N SER A 225 -4.09 15.92 13.37
CA SER A 225 -3.91 15.60 11.94
C SER A 225 -3.38 14.18 11.72
N ASN A 226 -2.43 13.73 12.56
CA ASN A 226 -1.82 12.40 12.45
C ASN A 226 -2.82 11.30 12.79
N GLU A 227 -3.62 11.50 13.85
CA GLU A 227 -4.66 10.54 14.23
C GLU A 227 -5.75 10.44 13.15
N LEU A 228 -6.19 11.59 12.61
CA LEU A 228 -7.17 11.59 11.53
C LEU A 228 -6.62 10.88 10.28
N PHE A 229 -5.39 11.18 9.89
CA PHE A 229 -4.72 10.52 8.76
C PHE A 229 -4.69 9.00 8.96
N LEU A 230 -4.33 8.53 10.16
CA LEU A 230 -4.32 7.11 10.50
C LEU A 230 -5.71 6.45 10.36
N PHE A 231 -6.77 7.06 10.91
CA PHE A 231 -8.15 6.57 10.75
C PHE A 231 -8.56 6.50 9.27
N LEU A 232 -8.26 7.53 8.49
CA LEU A 232 -8.64 7.58 7.07
C LEU A 232 -7.86 6.56 6.23
N THR A 233 -6.57 6.34 6.51
CA THR A 233 -5.77 5.30 5.85
C THR A 233 -6.33 3.92 6.17
N MET A 234 -6.58 3.61 7.45
CA MET A 234 -7.12 2.30 7.85
C MET A 234 -8.50 2.05 7.26
N ARG A 235 -9.39 3.06 7.25
CA ARG A 235 -10.68 2.98 6.55
C ARG A 235 -10.49 2.69 5.06
N THR A 236 -9.60 3.43 4.39
CA THR A 236 -9.37 3.28 2.95
C THR A 236 -8.88 1.87 2.62
N ASN A 237 -7.89 1.37 3.36
CA ASN A 237 -7.40 0.00 3.23
C ASN A 237 -8.53 -1.02 3.37
N ARG A 238 -9.35 -0.88 4.42
CA ARG A 238 -10.46 -1.79 4.69
C ARG A 238 -11.48 -1.81 3.55
N ARG A 239 -11.81 -0.64 2.97
CA ARG A 239 -12.70 -0.53 1.80
C ARG A 239 -12.12 -1.19 0.56
N LEU A 240 -10.85 -0.92 0.26
CA LEU A 240 -10.15 -1.50 -0.89
C LEU A 240 -10.14 -3.03 -0.82
N LEU A 241 -9.79 -3.59 0.34
CA LEU A 241 -9.76 -5.03 0.55
C LEU A 241 -11.17 -5.65 0.48
N ALA A 242 -12.17 -5.02 1.11
CA ALA A 242 -13.55 -5.49 1.03
C ALA A 242 -14.08 -5.48 -0.42
N CYS A 243 -13.82 -4.40 -1.17
CA CYS A 243 -14.20 -4.28 -2.57
C CYS A 243 -13.60 -5.39 -3.44
N ALA A 244 -12.28 -5.59 -3.34
CA ALA A 244 -11.58 -6.62 -4.10
C ALA A 244 -12.08 -8.03 -3.72
N GLN A 245 -12.30 -8.30 -2.43
CA GLN A 245 -12.85 -9.57 -1.97
C GLN A 245 -14.27 -9.83 -2.49
N GLY A 246 -15.15 -8.82 -2.42
CA GLY A 246 -16.51 -8.90 -2.97
C GLY A 246 -16.52 -9.16 -4.47
N CYS A 247 -15.65 -8.46 -5.21
CA CYS A 247 -15.47 -8.70 -6.65
C CYS A 247 -15.03 -10.15 -6.93
N LEU A 248 -14.02 -10.66 -6.21
CA LEU A 248 -13.54 -12.05 -6.38
C LEU A 248 -14.63 -13.07 -6.05
N MET A 249 -15.49 -12.82 -5.06
CA MET A 249 -16.62 -13.69 -4.74
C MET A 249 -17.67 -13.70 -5.86
N ASP A 250 -18.02 -12.55 -6.40
CA ASP A 250 -18.96 -12.42 -7.51
C ASP A 250 -18.42 -13.07 -8.81
N ILE A 251 -17.11 -13.00 -9.05
CA ILE A 251 -16.43 -13.68 -10.16
C ILE A 251 -16.51 -15.20 -9.98
N LYS A 252 -16.19 -15.71 -8.78
CA LYS A 252 -16.33 -17.14 -8.45
C LYS A 252 -17.76 -17.64 -8.63
N ALA A 253 -18.75 -16.80 -8.33
CA ALA A 253 -20.17 -17.10 -8.46
C ALA A 253 -20.74 -16.84 -9.87
N SER A 254 -19.90 -16.51 -10.86
CA SER A 254 -20.32 -16.23 -12.25
C SER A 254 -21.40 -15.14 -12.38
N LYS A 255 -21.36 -14.12 -11.51
CA LYS A 255 -22.33 -13.01 -11.52
C LYS A 255 -21.95 -11.87 -12.47
N VAL A 256 -20.71 -11.86 -12.97
CA VAL A 256 -20.20 -10.85 -13.91
C VAL A 256 -20.65 -11.20 -15.34
N LYS A 257 -21.46 -10.35 -15.96
CA LYS A 257 -22.15 -10.66 -17.22
C LYS A 257 -21.66 -9.82 -18.40
N THR A 258 -21.49 -8.52 -18.20
CA THR A 258 -21.19 -7.57 -19.29
C THR A 258 -19.68 -7.33 -19.45
N ALA A 259 -19.27 -6.80 -20.60
CA ALA A 259 -17.88 -6.41 -20.84
C ALA A 259 -17.45 -5.27 -19.89
N ASP A 260 -18.33 -4.28 -19.72
CA ASP A 260 -18.09 -3.15 -18.83
C ASP A 260 -17.92 -3.59 -17.37
N GLN A 261 -18.76 -4.54 -16.90
CA GLN A 261 -18.59 -5.15 -15.59
C GLN A 261 -17.24 -5.87 -15.46
N ARG A 262 -16.80 -6.65 -16.46
CA ARG A 262 -15.49 -7.33 -16.41
C ARG A 262 -14.34 -6.33 -16.25
N GLN A 263 -14.38 -5.23 -17.01
CA GLN A 263 -13.37 -4.18 -16.92
C GLN A 263 -13.38 -3.47 -15.56
N ALA A 264 -14.56 -3.14 -15.04
CA ALA A 264 -14.70 -2.53 -13.72
C ALA A 264 -14.17 -3.45 -12.62
N TYR A 265 -14.51 -4.75 -12.67
CA TYR A 265 -14.06 -5.75 -11.71
C TYR A 265 -12.54 -5.96 -11.75
N LEU A 266 -11.94 -5.99 -12.95
CA LEU A 266 -10.49 -6.03 -13.10
C LEU A 266 -9.82 -4.88 -12.32
N TRP A 267 -10.29 -3.65 -12.51
CA TRP A 267 -9.74 -2.50 -11.80
C TRP A 267 -9.98 -2.55 -10.29
N MET A 268 -11.19 -2.93 -9.86
CA MET A 268 -11.52 -3.04 -8.43
C MET A 268 -10.69 -4.10 -7.70
N VAL A 269 -10.37 -5.23 -8.36
CA VAL A 269 -9.50 -6.27 -7.80
C VAL A 269 -8.03 -5.85 -7.75
N ILE A 270 -7.56 -5.08 -8.74
CA ILE A 270 -6.17 -4.58 -8.80
C ILE A 270 -5.93 -3.40 -7.85
N GLN A 271 -6.96 -2.62 -7.55
CA GLN A 271 -6.85 -1.37 -6.79
C GLN A 271 -6.07 -1.47 -5.47
N PRO A 272 -6.23 -2.51 -4.61
CA PRO A 272 -5.45 -2.63 -3.38
C PRO A 272 -3.94 -2.69 -3.64
N PHE A 273 -3.50 -3.35 -4.71
CA PHE A 273 -2.09 -3.49 -5.07
C PHE A 273 -1.49 -2.19 -5.57
N SER A 274 -2.28 -1.35 -6.25
CA SER A 274 -1.81 -0.07 -6.78
C SER A 274 -1.89 1.07 -5.76
N VAL A 275 -2.93 1.10 -4.92
CA VAL A 275 -3.25 2.26 -4.07
C VAL A 275 -2.68 2.15 -2.66
N ILE A 276 -2.62 0.96 -2.06
CA ILE A 276 -2.10 0.80 -0.69
C ILE A 276 -0.57 0.99 -0.72
N ASN A 277 -0.10 2.18 -0.35
CA ASN A 277 1.31 2.53 -0.28
C ASN A 277 1.98 1.98 0.99
N ASP A 278 3.26 2.29 1.21
CA ASP A 278 4.04 1.78 2.34
C ASP A 278 3.42 2.13 3.69
N PHE A 279 2.92 3.35 3.85
CA PHE A 279 2.23 3.72 5.08
C PHE A 279 0.94 2.90 5.25
N GLY A 280 0.15 2.76 4.17
CA GLY A 280 -1.03 1.90 4.14
C GLY A 280 -0.73 0.45 4.53
N MET A 281 0.34 -0.13 3.98
CA MET A 281 0.80 -1.48 4.32
C MET A 281 1.20 -1.61 5.79
N ALA A 282 1.85 -0.59 6.36
CA ALA A 282 2.30 -0.58 7.76
C ALA A 282 1.15 -0.50 8.77
N VAL A 283 -0.02 0.02 8.36
CA VAL A 283 -1.20 0.19 9.22
C VAL A 283 -2.31 -0.83 8.97
N LEU A 284 -2.04 -1.91 8.23
CA LEU A 284 -2.96 -3.05 8.12
C LEU A 284 -3.02 -3.82 9.44
N THR A 285 -4.22 -4.24 9.86
CA THR A 285 -4.36 -5.23 10.94
C THR A 285 -3.86 -6.61 10.48
N GLU A 286 -3.59 -7.52 11.41
CA GLU A 286 -3.13 -8.87 11.07
C GLU A 286 -4.18 -9.63 10.23
N GLU A 287 -5.47 -9.47 10.55
CA GLU A 287 -6.57 -10.03 9.77
C GLU A 287 -6.61 -9.46 8.36
N GLN A 288 -6.40 -8.15 8.21
CA GLN A 288 -6.34 -7.50 6.90
C GLN A 288 -5.15 -7.99 6.06
N LYS A 289 -3.99 -8.23 6.69
CA LYS A 289 -2.82 -8.82 5.99
C LYS A 289 -3.16 -10.22 5.47
N ILE A 290 -3.79 -11.06 6.28
CA ILE A 290 -4.22 -12.41 5.88
C ILE A 290 -5.21 -12.33 4.70
N VAL A 291 -6.21 -11.45 4.78
CA VAL A 291 -7.16 -11.22 3.69
C VAL A 291 -6.45 -10.75 2.42
N PHE A 292 -5.47 -9.85 2.52
CA PHE A 292 -4.75 -9.34 1.36
C PHE A 292 -3.91 -10.44 0.67
N VAL A 293 -3.25 -11.31 1.44
CA VAL A 293 -2.56 -12.51 0.91
C VAL A 293 -3.55 -13.40 0.15
N GLN A 294 -4.74 -13.63 0.71
CA GLN A 294 -5.77 -14.45 0.06
C GLN A 294 -6.29 -13.80 -1.23
N ILE A 295 -6.50 -12.47 -1.23
CA ILE A 295 -6.86 -11.70 -2.44
C ILE A 295 -5.79 -11.86 -3.52
N ALA A 296 -4.50 -11.74 -3.16
CA ALA A 296 -3.40 -11.90 -4.12
C ALA A 296 -3.38 -13.29 -4.77
N LYS A 297 -3.62 -14.33 -3.97
CA LYS A 297 -3.72 -15.71 -4.45
C LYS A 297 -4.92 -15.92 -5.38
N ASP A 298 -6.10 -15.50 -4.95
CA ASP A 298 -7.33 -15.68 -5.73
C ASP A 298 -7.30 -14.89 -7.04
N ALA A 299 -6.92 -13.60 -6.96
CA ALA A 299 -6.83 -12.71 -8.11
C ALA A 299 -5.85 -13.23 -9.18
N SER A 300 -4.68 -13.75 -8.77
CA SER A 300 -3.70 -14.30 -9.72
C SER A 300 -4.27 -15.42 -10.60
N SER A 301 -5.25 -16.18 -10.11
CA SER A 301 -5.91 -17.24 -10.88
C SER A 301 -7.13 -16.79 -11.68
N MET A 302 -7.71 -15.63 -11.34
CA MET A 302 -9.02 -15.18 -11.84
C MET A 302 -8.92 -14.00 -12.81
N LEU A 303 -7.95 -13.11 -12.64
CA LEU A 303 -7.80 -11.94 -13.51
C LEU A 303 -7.59 -12.30 -14.99
N PRO A 304 -6.78 -13.32 -15.36
CA PRO A 304 -6.68 -13.72 -16.77
C PRO A 304 -8.01 -14.23 -17.37
N ARG A 305 -8.95 -14.67 -16.52
CA ARG A 305 -10.30 -15.11 -16.96
C ARG A 305 -11.26 -13.94 -17.18
N LEU A 306 -10.97 -12.77 -16.60
CA LEU A 306 -11.75 -11.55 -16.80
C LEU A 306 -11.35 -10.79 -18.06
N ALA A 307 -10.09 -10.92 -18.47
CA ALA A 307 -9.63 -10.37 -19.74
C ALA A 307 -10.50 -10.93 -20.88
N SER A 308 -10.87 -10.08 -21.82
CA SER A 308 -11.67 -10.47 -22.98
C SER A 308 -11.03 -11.61 -23.80
N SER A 309 -11.76 -12.07 -24.82
CA SER A 309 -11.27 -13.06 -25.78
C SER A 309 -10.01 -12.60 -26.54
N SER A 310 -9.66 -11.31 -26.50
CA SER A 310 -8.50 -10.79 -27.25
C SER A 310 -7.19 -11.16 -26.56
N LYS A 311 -6.20 -11.58 -27.38
CA LYS A 311 -4.85 -11.92 -26.90
C LYS A 311 -4.16 -10.72 -26.25
N GLN A 312 -4.31 -9.53 -26.83
CA GLN A 312 -3.69 -8.30 -26.37
C GLN A 312 -4.15 -7.88 -24.97
N GLU A 313 -5.45 -8.00 -24.67
CA GLU A 313 -5.95 -7.64 -23.33
C GLU A 313 -5.46 -8.60 -22.26
N ARG A 314 -5.34 -9.90 -22.57
CA ARG A 314 -4.75 -10.88 -21.67
C ARG A 314 -3.29 -10.55 -21.37
N GLU A 315 -2.51 -10.24 -22.38
CA GLU A 315 -1.11 -9.82 -22.23
C GLU A 315 -0.99 -8.56 -21.35
N HIS A 316 -1.88 -7.58 -21.53
CA HIS A 316 -1.91 -6.39 -20.68
C HIS A 316 -2.23 -6.74 -19.22
N VAL A 317 -3.22 -7.59 -18.96
CA VAL A 317 -3.60 -8.01 -17.60
C VAL A 317 -2.48 -8.81 -16.93
N GLU A 318 -1.85 -9.72 -17.66
CA GLU A 318 -0.71 -10.51 -17.17
C GLU A 318 0.53 -9.65 -16.88
N ALA A 319 0.70 -8.53 -17.58
CA ALA A 319 1.80 -7.59 -17.35
C ALA A 319 1.60 -6.66 -16.13
N LEU A 320 0.36 -6.49 -15.63
CA LEU A 320 0.05 -5.55 -14.55
C LEU A 320 0.91 -5.72 -13.29
N PRO A 321 1.11 -6.94 -12.74
CA PRO A 321 1.92 -7.08 -11.53
C PRO A 321 3.38 -6.66 -11.75
N GLY A 322 3.94 -6.95 -12.94
CA GLY A 322 5.27 -6.49 -13.33
C GLY A 322 5.37 -4.97 -13.42
N LEU A 323 4.34 -4.30 -13.96
CA LEU A 323 4.26 -2.84 -13.98
C LEU A 323 4.18 -2.23 -12.57
N ILE A 324 3.40 -2.83 -11.67
CA ILE A 324 3.30 -2.36 -10.28
C ILE A 324 4.63 -2.49 -9.56
N VAL A 325 5.34 -3.62 -9.72
CA VAL A 325 6.70 -3.82 -9.20
C VAL A 325 7.66 -2.76 -9.75
N LYS A 326 7.59 -2.50 -11.07
CA LYS A 326 8.43 -1.48 -11.72
C LYS A 326 8.17 -0.10 -11.15
N ILE A 327 6.90 0.30 -10.98
CA ILE A 327 6.52 1.59 -10.40
C ILE A 327 7.03 1.70 -8.97
N TYR A 328 6.87 0.66 -8.15
CA TYR A 328 7.37 0.64 -6.77
C TYR A 328 8.87 0.88 -6.72
N ILE A 329 9.66 0.08 -7.45
CA ILE A 329 11.13 0.18 -7.45
C ILE A 329 11.59 1.54 -8.02
N SER A 330 10.89 2.06 -9.04
CA SER A 330 11.21 3.36 -9.65
C SER A 330 10.96 4.54 -8.70
N SER A 331 10.08 4.36 -7.70
CA SER A 331 9.76 5.38 -6.70
C SER A 331 10.64 5.34 -5.45
N LEU A 332 11.52 4.32 -5.35
CA LEU A 332 12.52 4.24 -4.30
C LEU A 332 13.59 5.31 -4.45
#